data_AF-A0A377B724-F1
#
_entry.id   AF-A0A377B724-F1
#
_cell.length_a   1.000
_cell.length_b   1.000
_cell.length_c   1.000
_cell.angle_alpha   90.00
_cell.angle_beta   90.00
_cell.angle_gamma   90.00
#
_symmetry.space_group_name_H-M   'P 1'
#
loop_
_entity.id
_entity.type
_entity.pdbx_description
1 polymer ?
#
loop_
_entity_poly.entity_id
_entity_poly.type
_entity_poly.pdbx_seq_one_letter_code
_entity_poly.pdbx_strand_id
1 'polypeptide(L)' 'MKKVVTVCPYCASGCKINLVVDNRKIVRAEGSAGENQPGYPVSEGLLWLGLH' A
#
# COMPACT_ATOMS: atom_id res chain seq x y z
N MET A 1 0.91 8.37 13.61
CA MET A 1 1.24 7.63 12.37
C MET A 1 1.79 6.23 12.65
N LYS A 2 1.18 5.20 12.07
CA LYS A 2 1.63 3.80 12.11
C LYS A 2 1.69 3.22 10.70
N LYS A 3 2.68 2.38 10.41
CA LYS A 3 2.73 1.60 9.17
C LYS A 3 2.10 0.22 9.38
N VAL A 4 1.20 -0.17 8.48
CA VAL A 4 0.56 -1.49 8.46
C VAL A 4 0.88 -2.15 7.13
N VAL A 5 1.51 -3.32 7.16
CA VAL A 5 1.77 -4.10 5.94
C VAL A 5 0.51 -4.88 5.60
N THR A 6 0.03 -4.72 4.37
CA THR A 6 -1.07 -5.50 3.82
C THR A 6 -0.70 -6.08 2.47
N VAL A 7 -1.48 -7.06 2.02
CA VAL A 7 -1.36 -7.62 0.67
C VAL A 7 -2.38 -6.92 -0.23
N CYS A 8 -1.97 -6.59 -1.46
CA CYS A 8 -2.84 -6.01 -2.47
C CYS A 8 -3.97 -6.99 -2.82
N PRO A 9 -5.26 -6.62 -2.64
CA PRO A 9 -6.38 -7.52 -2.89
C PRO A 9 -6.72 -7.67 -4.38
N TYR A 10 -6.01 -6.97 -5.28
CA TYR A 10 -6.39 -6.87 -6.70
C TYR A 10 -5.77 -7.95 -7.58
N CYS A 11 -4.44 -8.02 -7.64
CA CYS A 11 -3.77 -8.67 -8.76
C CYS A 11 -3.40 -10.14 -8.54
N ALA A 12 -3.81 -10.77 -7.43
CA ALA A 12 -3.38 -12.11 -7.01
C ALA A 12 -1.85 -12.33 -6.94
N SER A 13 -1.05 -11.33 -7.33
CA SER A 13 0.41 -11.36 -7.35
C SER A 13 1.01 -11.31 -5.94
N GLY A 14 0.18 -11.07 -4.92
CA GLY A 14 0.62 -11.03 -3.54
C GLY A 14 1.53 -9.84 -3.24
N CYS A 15 1.34 -8.72 -3.93
CA CYS A 15 2.15 -7.52 -3.70
C CYS A 15 1.95 -6.99 -2.28
N LYS A 16 3.04 -6.68 -1.58
CA LYS A 16 2.97 -6.09 -0.24
C LYS A 16 2.95 -4.56 -0.35
N ILE A 17 2.06 -3.94 0.42
CA ILE A 17 1.89 -2.48 0.48
C ILE A 17 1.98 -2.05 1.94
N ASN A 18 2.69 -0.95 2.18
CA ASN A 18 2.73 -0.30 3.48
C ASN A 18 1.67 0.80 3.51
N LEU A 19 0.64 0.63 4.33
CA LEU A 19 -0.37 1.64 4.59
C LEU A 19 0.10 2.53 5.75
N VAL A 20 0.21 3.84 5.51
CA VAL A 20 0.44 4.82 6.56
C VAL A 20 -0.92 5.22 7.11
N VAL A 21 -1.15 4.86 8.38
CA VAL A 21 -2.38 5.14 9.10
C VAL A 21 -2.13 6.24 10.12
N ASP A 22 -2.95 7.28 10.07
CA ASP A 22 -2.97 8.34 11.06
C ASP A 22 -4.41 8.62 11.52
N ASN A 23 -4.60 8.77 12.83
CA ASN A 23 -5.91 8.98 13.45
C ASN A 23 -7.01 8.02 12.95
N ARG A 24 -6.68 6.73 12.81
CA ARG A 24 -7.54 5.66 12.26
C ARG A 24 -7.97 5.83 10.79
N LYS A 25 -7.36 6.75 10.06
CA LYS A 25 -7.53 6.93 8.61
C LYS A 25 -6.26 6.56 7.87
N ILE A 26 -6.40 5.99 6.69
CA ILE A 26 -5.27 5.75 5.81
C ILE A 26 -4.95 7.09 5.14
N VAL A 27 -3.71 7.54 5.24
CA VAL A 27 -3.27 8.85 4.70
C VAL A 27 -2.33 8.71 3.51
N ARG A 28 -1.74 7.52 3.32
CA ARG A 28 -0.85 7.19 2.20
C ARG A 28 -0.70 5.69 2.03
N ALA A 29 -0.48 5.24 0.80
CA ALA A 29 0.07 3.92 0.50
C ALA A 29 1.49 4.08 -0.04
N GLU A 30 2.40 3.26 0.46
CA GLU A 30 3.79 3.19 0.02
C GLU A 30 4.06 1.76 -0.48
N GLY A 31 4.76 1.62 -1.61
CA GLY A 31 5.20 0.32 -2.09
C GLY A 31 6.13 -0.28 -1.05
N SER A 32 5.87 -1.52 -0.64
CA SER A 32 6.78 -2.21 0.28
C SER A 32 7.90 -2.80 -0.56
N ALA A 33 9.12 -2.27 -0.43
CA ALA A 33 10.29 -2.88 -1.03
C ALA A 33 10.59 -4.19 -0.29
N GLY A 34 10.06 -5.30 -0.79
CA GLY A 34 10.41 -6.65 -0.37
C GLY A 34 11.48 -7.25 -1.30
N GLU A 35 12.28 -8.19 -0.79
CA GLU A 35 13.48 -8.75 -1.45
C GLU A 35 13.26 -9.27 -2.89
N ASN A 36 12.01 -9.57 -3.29
CA ASN A 36 11.68 -10.12 -4.61
C ASN A 36 10.52 -9.39 -5.34
N GLN A 37 10.23 -8.11 -5.06
CA GLN A 37 9.11 -7.42 -5.72
C GLN A 37 9.54 -6.11 -6.40
N PRO A 38 9.29 -5.91 -7.71
CA PRO A 38 9.31 -4.58 -8.29
C PRO A 38 8.19 -3.79 -7.60
N GLY A 39 8.54 -2.66 -6.97
CA GLY A 39 7.64 -1.94 -6.08
C GLY A 39 6.26 -1.74 -6.71
N TYR A 40 5.21 -2.21 -6.04
CA TYR A 40 3.84 -2.01 -6.49
C TYR A 40 3.61 -0.50 -6.71
N PRO A 41 3.06 -0.07 -7.85
CA PRO A 41 2.89 1.35 -8.14
C PRO A 41 1.98 1.97 -7.08
N VAL A 42 2.57 2.83 -6.25
CA VAL A 42 1.89 3.56 -5.17
C VAL A 42 0.68 4.35 -5.66
N SER A 43 0.69 4.76 -6.93
CA SER A 43 -0.42 5.44 -7.60
C SER A 43 -1.68 4.59 -7.66
N GLU A 44 -1.58 3.27 -7.90
CA GLU A 44 -2.75 2.38 -7.88
C GLU A 44 -3.27 2.17 -6.45
N GLY A 45 -2.36 2.08 -5.48
CA GLY A 45 -2.71 1.99 -4.06
C GLY A 45 -3.41 3.24 -3.54
N LEU A 46 -2.98 4.45 -3.97
CA LEU A 46 -3.64 5.71 -3.61
C LEU A 46 -5.03 5.83 -4.24
N LEU A 47 -5.17 5.47 -5.52
CA LEU A 47 -6.46 5.44 -6.22
C LEU A 47 -7.45 4.51 -5.52
N TRP A 48 -6.98 3.33 -5.11
CA TRP A 48 -7.80 2.37 -4.36
C TRP A 48 -8.35 2.95 -3.06
N LEU A 49 -7.50 3.69 -2.35
CA LEU A 49 -7.84 4.30 -1.07
C LEU A 49 -8.67 5.58 -1.23
N GLY A 50 -8.96 6.01 -2.45
CA GLY A 50 -9.66 7.26 -2.73
C GLY A 50 -8.90 8.49 -2.26
N LEU A 51 -7.58 8.37 -2.07
CA LEU A 51 -6.68 9.46 -1.68
C LEU A 51 -6.19 10.14 -2.97
N HIS A 52 -6.79 11.27 -3.34
CA HIS A 52 -6.25 12.20 -4.34
C HIS A 52 -5.40 13.28 -3.69
#